data_AF-A0A4R1M8T8-F1
#
_entry.id   AF-A0A4R1M8T8-F1
#
_cell.length_a   1.000
_cell.length_b   1.000
_cell.length_c   1.000
_cell.angle_alpha   90.00
_cell.angle_beta   90.00
_cell.angle_gamma   90.00
#
_symmetry.space_group_name_H-M   'P 1'
#
loop_
_entity.id
_entity.type
_entity.pdbx_description
1 polymer ?
#
loop_
_entity_poly.entity_id
_entity_poly.type
_entity_poly.pdbx_seq_one_letter_code
_entity_poly.pdbx_strand_id
1 'polypeptide(L)'
;MNKRLLCFAIAPALLFAGTAAAQYPVLDMVAGKLVQKYQQSSCEQLWQEKAQQKGRPKPEKEQQAVELLRSDPQMRAAFIDKVAAPIASKMFECGMIP
;
A
#
# COMPACT_ATOMS: atom_id res chain seq x y z
N MET A 1 -36.14 2.89 -40.30
CA MET A 1 -34.84 2.23 -40.04
C MET A 1 -34.21 2.79 -38.76
N ASN A 2 -34.64 2.21 -37.64
CA ASN A 2 -34.03 1.98 -36.32
C ASN A 2 -33.02 2.98 -35.73
N LYS A 3 -33.51 4.17 -35.34
CA LYS A 3 -32.85 5.10 -34.39
C LYS A 3 -32.70 4.53 -32.96
N ARG A 4 -33.33 3.37 -32.68
CA ARG A 4 -33.30 2.65 -31.39
C ARG A 4 -32.11 1.70 -31.22
N LEU A 5 -31.38 1.40 -32.29
CA LEU A 5 -30.19 0.54 -32.24
C LEU A 5 -28.91 1.31 -31.89
N LEU A 6 -28.92 2.65 -31.95
CA LEU A 6 -27.75 3.47 -31.65
C LEU A 6 -27.45 3.57 -30.14
N CYS A 7 -28.43 3.27 -29.28
CA CYS A 7 -28.29 3.42 -27.82
C CYS A 7 -27.65 2.21 -27.12
N PHE A 8 -27.33 1.12 -27.83
CA PHE A 8 -26.84 -0.13 -27.22
C PHE A 8 -25.33 -0.38 -27.39
N ALA A 9 -24.56 0.56 -27.91
CA ALA A 9 -23.15 0.33 -28.27
C ALA A 9 -22.09 0.98 -27.36
N ILE A 10 -22.42 1.44 -26.14
CA ILE A 10 -21.46 2.15 -25.25
C ILE A 10 -21.40 1.58 -23.81
N ALA A 11 -21.78 0.31 -23.61
CA ALA A 11 -21.57 -0.36 -22.32
C ALA A 11 -21.22 -1.83 -22.60
N PRO A 12 -19.94 -2.25 -22.50
CA PRO A 12 -19.21 -2.23 -21.23
C PRO A 12 -17.66 -2.11 -21.39
N ALA A 13 -17.07 -0.95 -21.12
CA ALA A 13 -15.60 -0.80 -21.10
C ALA A 13 -15.02 -0.53 -19.69
N LEU A 14 -15.80 -0.73 -18.63
CA LEU A 14 -15.42 -0.38 -17.25
C LEU A 14 -15.36 -1.59 -16.29
N LEU A 15 -14.85 -2.74 -16.74
CA LEU A 15 -14.70 -3.92 -15.87
C LEU A 15 -13.27 -4.48 -15.91
N PHE A 16 -12.29 -3.65 -15.58
CA PHE A 16 -10.96 -4.11 -15.16
C PHE A 16 -10.48 -3.29 -13.95
N ALA A 17 -11.29 -3.21 -12.91
CA ALA A 17 -10.85 -2.74 -11.60
C ALA A 17 -11.27 -3.78 -10.58
N GLY A 18 -10.37 -4.67 -10.16
CA GLY A 18 -10.65 -5.45 -8.94
C GLY A 18 -10.04 -6.84 -8.75
N THR A 19 -9.12 -7.34 -9.57
CA THR A 19 -8.51 -8.66 -9.33
C THR A 19 -7.00 -8.57 -9.05
N ALA A 20 -6.56 -7.68 -8.16
CA ALA A 20 -5.16 -7.60 -7.73
C ALA A 20 -4.87 -8.35 -6.41
N ALA A 21 -5.90 -8.84 -5.72
CA ALA A 21 -5.77 -9.30 -4.33
C ALA A 21 -5.04 -10.64 -4.13
N ALA A 22 -4.74 -11.40 -5.19
CA ALA A 22 -4.20 -12.77 -5.06
C ALA A 22 -2.79 -12.97 -5.64
N GLN A 23 -2.17 -11.94 -6.24
CA GLN A 23 -0.95 -12.13 -7.04
C GLN A 23 0.34 -12.25 -6.22
N TYR A 24 0.36 -11.77 -4.96
CA TYR A 24 1.59 -11.66 -4.16
C TYR A 24 1.41 -12.11 -2.70
N PRO A 25 1.24 -13.42 -2.43
CA PRO A 25 0.95 -13.92 -1.08
C PRO A 25 2.03 -13.59 -0.04
N VAL A 26 3.31 -13.60 -0.43
CA VAL A 26 4.42 -13.22 0.48
C VAL A 26 4.39 -11.73 0.81
N LEU A 27 4.11 -10.89 -0.20
CA LEU A 27 3.96 -9.45 -0.01
C LEU A 27 2.84 -9.15 0.97
N ASP A 28 1.73 -9.88 0.86
CA ASP A 28 0.55 -9.71 1.70
C ASP A 28 0.82 -10.04 3.16
N MET A 29 1.57 -11.10 3.43
CA MET A 29 2.00 -11.45 4.78
C MET A 29 2.92 -10.37 5.37
N VAL A 30 3.84 -9.83 4.57
CA VAL A 30 4.76 -8.77 5.02
C VAL A 30 3.99 -7.47 5.27
N ALA A 31 3.12 -7.06 4.36
CA ALA A 31 2.24 -5.90 4.51
C ALA A 31 1.37 -6.03 5.76
N GLY A 32 0.74 -7.19 5.97
CA GLY A 32 -0.07 -7.49 7.14
C GLY A 32 0.72 -7.35 8.45
N LYS A 33 1.92 -7.91 8.52
CA LYS A 33 2.80 -7.76 9.70
C LYS A 33 3.19 -6.31 9.96
N LEU A 34 3.47 -5.55 8.90
CA LEU A 34 3.83 -4.14 9.03
C LEU A 34 2.65 -3.30 9.54
N VAL A 35 1.45 -3.51 8.99
CA VAL A 35 0.22 -2.87 9.45
C VAL A 35 -0.05 -3.22 10.92
N GLN A 36 0.02 -4.51 11.25
CA GLN A 36 -0.18 -4.99 12.62
C GLN A 36 0.80 -4.33 13.59
N LYS A 37 2.09 -4.20 13.23
CA LYS A 37 3.09 -3.52 14.05
C LYS A 37 2.66 -2.10 14.38
N TYR A 38 2.31 -1.29 13.36
CA TYR A 38 1.87 0.08 13.61
C TYR A 38 0.61 0.15 14.47
N GLN A 39 -0.38 -0.69 14.18
CA GLN A 39 -1.64 -0.69 14.93
C GLN A 39 -1.46 -1.11 16.40
N GLN A 40 -0.57 -2.07 16.68
CA GLN A 40 -0.33 -2.60 18.01
C GLN A 40 0.71 -1.81 18.82
N SER A 41 1.53 -0.99 18.18
CA SER A 41 2.50 -0.13 18.87
C SER A 41 1.84 1.10 19.50
N SER A 42 2.39 1.54 20.64
CA SER A 42 2.04 2.83 21.23
C SER A 42 2.60 3.99 20.39
N CYS A 43 2.02 5.18 20.53
CA CYS A 43 2.50 6.35 19.80
C CYS A 43 3.93 6.73 20.21
N GLU A 44 4.28 6.61 21.49
CA GLU A 44 5.63 6.85 22.01
C GLU A 44 6.64 5.88 21.40
N GLN A 45 6.29 4.60 21.27
CA GLN A 45 7.17 3.60 20.65
C GLN A 45 7.44 3.93 19.18
N LEU A 46 6.40 4.31 18.44
CA LEU A 46 6.54 4.68 17.02
C LEU A 46 7.37 5.97 16.85
N TRP A 47 7.20 6.95 17.73
CA TRP A 47 8.02 8.16 17.75
C TRP A 47 9.49 7.88 18.06
N GLN A 48 9.75 7.05 19.09
CA GLN A 48 11.10 6.64 19.44
C GLN A 48 11.77 5.88 18.29
N GLU A 49 11.06 4.94 17.67
CA GLU A 49 11.58 4.19 16.53
C GLU A 49 11.90 5.14 15.35
N LYS A 50 10.99 6.05 15.00
CA LYS A 50 11.23 7.06 13.97
C LYS A 50 12.46 7.91 14.31
N ALA A 51 12.58 8.37 15.55
CA ALA A 51 13.71 9.19 16.00
C ALA A 51 15.03 8.42 15.90
N GLN A 52 15.04 7.14 16.29
CA GLN A 52 16.21 6.27 16.19
C GLN A 52 16.63 5.99 14.75
N GLN A 53 15.68 5.93 13.81
CA GLN A 53 15.95 5.69 12.39
C GLN A 53 16.35 6.97 11.65
N LYS A 54 16.07 8.16 12.21
CA LYS A 54 16.38 9.44 11.58
C LYS A 54 17.89 9.59 11.38
N GLY A 55 18.30 9.79 10.12
CA GLY A 55 19.70 9.99 9.75
C GLY A 55 20.54 8.71 9.69
N ARG A 56 19.97 7.53 9.99
CA ARG A 56 20.67 6.25 9.81
C ARG A 56 20.43 5.71 8.40
N PRO A 57 21.43 5.07 7.77
CA PRO A 57 21.21 4.38 6.51
C PRO A 57 20.19 3.25 6.73
N LYS A 58 19.32 3.05 5.74
CA LYS A 58 18.37 1.94 5.77
C LYS A 58 19.14 0.61 5.83
N PRO A 59 18.67 -0.40 6.58
CA PRO A 59 19.24 -1.74 6.53
C PRO A 59 19.28 -2.29 5.09
N GLU A 60 20.30 -3.08 4.75
CA GLU A 60 20.49 -3.62 3.39
C GLU A 60 19.24 -4.34 2.86
N LYS A 61 18.56 -5.11 3.72
CA LYS A 61 17.32 -5.81 3.35
C LYS A 61 16.18 -4.86 2.97
N GLU A 62 16.06 -3.72 3.65
CA GLU A 62 15.06 -2.71 3.29
C GLU A 62 15.42 -2.06 1.96
N GLN A 63 16.70 -1.82 1.69
CA GLN A 63 17.15 -1.27 0.42
C GLN A 63 16.82 -2.22 -0.74
N GLN A 64 17.08 -3.52 -0.57
CA GLN A 64 16.73 -4.55 -1.55
C GLN A 64 15.21 -4.64 -1.78
N ALA A 65 14.41 -4.58 -0.71
CA ALA A 65 12.95 -4.57 -0.83
C ALA A 65 12.44 -3.34 -1.58
N VAL A 66 13.02 -2.15 -1.32
CA VAL A 66 12.70 -0.93 -2.05
C VAL A 66 13.05 -1.07 -3.53
N GLU A 67 14.20 -1.69 -3.86
CA GLU A 67 14.60 -1.89 -5.26
C GLU A 67 13.69 -2.88 -5.98
N LEU A 68 13.28 -3.95 -5.31
CA LEU A 68 12.28 -4.88 -5.83
C LEU A 68 10.97 -4.15 -6.18
N LEU A 69 10.43 -3.36 -5.24
CA LEU A 69 9.22 -2.56 -5.48
C LEU A 69 9.42 -1.48 -6.56
N ARG A 70 10.64 -0.97 -6.78
CA ARG A 70 10.89 -0.05 -7.89
C ARG A 70 10.79 -0.77 -9.23
N SER A 71 11.35 -1.96 -9.31
CA SER A 71 11.39 -2.79 -10.52
C SER A 71 10.03 -3.36 -10.95
N ASP A 72 9.10 -3.57 -10.01
CA ASP A 72 7.73 -4.03 -10.29
C ASP A 72 6.67 -2.99 -9.84
N PRO A 73 6.13 -2.17 -10.78
CA PRO A 73 5.11 -1.17 -10.48
C PRO A 73 3.80 -1.75 -9.95
N GLN A 74 3.41 -2.96 -10.39
CA GLN A 74 2.15 -3.59 -9.96
C GLN A 74 2.28 -4.10 -8.53
N MET A 75 3.40 -4.74 -8.19
CA MET A 75 3.71 -5.16 -6.83
C MET A 75 3.81 -3.95 -5.90
N ARG A 76 4.43 -2.85 -6.35
CA ARG A 76 4.48 -1.59 -5.59
C ARG A 76 3.11 -1.03 -5.28
N ALA A 77 2.23 -0.94 -6.28
CA ALA A 77 0.87 -0.49 -6.08
C ALA A 77 0.15 -1.38 -5.06
N ALA A 78 0.20 -2.71 -5.25
CA ALA A 78 -0.42 -3.67 -4.33
C ALA A 78 0.09 -3.55 -2.89
N PHE A 79 1.39 -3.33 -2.69
CA PHE A 79 1.96 -3.11 -1.36
C PHE A 79 1.47 -1.81 -0.74
N ILE A 80 1.59 -0.71 -1.48
CA ILE A 80 1.22 0.64 -1.00
C ILE A 80 -0.27 0.69 -0.66
N ASP A 81 -1.14 0.16 -1.50
CA ASP A 81 -2.59 0.15 -1.27
C ASP A 81 -2.96 -0.57 0.03
N LYS A 82 -2.18 -1.61 0.41
CA LYS A 82 -2.40 -2.36 1.65
C LYS A 82 -1.90 -1.64 2.89
N VAL A 83 -0.74 -0.97 2.81
CA VAL A 83 -0.08 -0.42 4.00
C VAL A 83 -0.37 1.07 4.23
N ALA A 84 -0.58 1.84 3.17
CA ALA A 84 -0.57 3.30 3.24
C ALA A 84 -1.70 3.84 4.13
N ALA A 85 -2.95 3.47 3.84
CA ALA A 85 -4.09 3.95 4.61
C ALA A 85 -4.02 3.61 6.11
N PRO A 86 -3.89 2.33 6.54
CA PRO A 86 -3.89 2.00 7.97
C PRO A 86 -2.69 2.56 8.73
N ILE A 87 -1.50 2.62 8.10
CA ILE A 87 -0.30 3.20 8.74
C ILE A 87 -0.43 4.71 8.83
N ALA A 88 -0.88 5.38 7.75
CA ALA A 88 -1.07 6.82 7.76
C ALA A 88 -2.11 7.24 8.80
N SER A 89 -3.24 6.52 8.91
CA SER A 89 -4.23 6.78 9.96
C SER A 89 -3.61 6.68 11.36
N LYS A 90 -2.83 5.63 11.63
CA LYS A 90 -2.12 5.50 12.93
C LYS A 90 -1.11 6.61 13.15
N MET A 91 -0.36 7.00 12.11
CA MET A 91 0.59 8.10 12.19
C MET A 91 -0.10 9.44 12.45
N PHE A 92 -1.27 9.67 11.86
CA PHE A 92 -2.09 10.86 12.09
C PHE A 92 -2.62 10.91 13.53
N GLU A 93 -3.19 9.82 14.02
CA GLU A 93 -3.63 9.70 15.43
C GLU A 93 -2.49 10.00 16.42
N CYS A 94 -1.27 9.59 16.09
CA CYS A 94 -0.08 9.82 16.90
C CYS A 94 0.61 11.18 16.64
N GLY A 95 0.04 12.06 15.81
CA GLY A 95 0.58 13.38 15.48
C GLY A 95 1.89 13.36 14.68
N MET A 96 2.21 12.24 14.03
CA MET A 96 3.43 12.04 13.23
C MET A 96 3.33 12.57 11.80
N ILE A 97 2.12 12.79 11.31
CA ILE A 97 1.80 13.46 10.04
C ILE A 97 0.65 14.45 10.31
N PRO A 98 0.66 15.64 9.71
CA PRO A 98 -0.38 16.65 9.91
C PRO A 98 -1.69 16.30 9.21
#